data_AF-A0A6A7BMC8-F1
#
_entry.id   AF-A0A6A7BMC8-F1
#
_cell.length_a   1.000
_cell.length_b   1.000
_cell.length_c   1.000
_cell.angle_alpha   90.00
_cell.angle_beta   90.00
_cell.angle_gamma   90.00
#
_symmetry.space_group_name_H-M   'P 1'
#
loop_
_entity.id
_entity.type
_entity.pdbx_description
1 polymer ?
#
loop_
_entity_poly.entity_id
_entity_poly.type
_entity_poly.pdbx_seq_one_letter_code
_entity_poly.pdbx_strand_id
1 'polypeptide(L)'
;MGFDYALVHLKYTIPPAVFLTLLYRPLFTKIDIYKVTFLVTIAVVSTIPWDSYLIRTRIWSYPDHVIVGATLFDIPLEEVFFFVVQTYNTSLLYLILSKPTFQPVYLCTERDALHGSWRYKRLIGQAFLLGAIAWGWYCVREHSLGTYTGLILVWAGPFLLLLWSLAYQFILGLPLTNTLLPIALPTLYLWIVDTLALRRGTWVINTGTKFDVHLWDGLEIEEALFFLITNVLIVFGQLAFDNALAVVYAFPHLFPNPPLLPSPATLIRALLTPCSKYDEARLTGFREAVSRLKRKSRSFYLASSTFQGPLRMDLMLLYSFCRVADDLVDNAATTEEAKKWIAKLHKFLNADNKETKSSAITNQVRNEFPLDTHSAILQLPYAKLSSEPLRDLLRGFEMDLEFNNLSPIQTTEDLVLYSERVAGTVAQMCIELIFHLYPSKLTAEEQRKVVTAGNSMGVALQYVNIARDIGVDAKIGRVYLPTNWLMAVGLTCDAVLKNPKDTRIESLRLRLLDDAFSLYEEARLAIAQLPVEARGPIRVAVESYMEIGRTLKQDGFVVKAGRATVPKWRRVAVAWKTLN
;
A
#
# COMPACT_ATOMS: atom_id res chain seq x y z
N MET A 1 41.99 -5.90 23.29
CA MET A 1 41.47 -6.25 21.95
C MET A 1 40.41 -5.23 21.63
N GLY A 2 40.60 -4.43 20.57
CA GLY A 2 39.65 -3.39 20.16
C GLY A 2 38.45 -3.96 19.44
N PHE A 3 37.51 -4.52 20.20
CA PHE A 3 36.22 -4.96 19.67
C PHE A 3 35.05 -4.20 20.27
N ASP A 4 35.31 -3.21 21.11
CA ASP A 4 34.26 -2.54 21.88
C ASP A 4 33.26 -1.84 20.95
N TYR A 5 33.71 -1.21 19.86
CA TYR A 5 32.78 -0.63 18.89
C TYR A 5 32.00 -1.72 18.13
N ALA A 6 32.68 -2.76 17.64
CA ALA A 6 32.00 -3.90 17.00
C ALA A 6 30.96 -4.57 17.93
N LEU A 7 31.21 -4.63 19.24
CA LEU A 7 30.29 -5.15 20.25
C LEU A 7 29.06 -4.26 20.43
N VAL A 8 29.17 -2.94 20.26
CA VAL A 8 28.00 -2.03 20.23
C VAL A 8 27.08 -2.45 19.09
N HIS A 9 27.61 -2.71 17.90
CA HIS A 9 26.78 -3.13 16.77
C HIS A 9 26.12 -4.49 17.00
N LEU A 10 26.90 -5.46 17.47
CA LEU A 10 26.40 -6.81 17.75
C LEU A 10 25.26 -6.81 18.77
N LYS A 11 25.31 -5.91 19.75
CA LYS A 11 24.30 -5.82 20.82
C LYS A 11 23.11 -4.95 20.47
N TYR A 12 23.32 -3.85 19.73
CA TYR A 12 22.32 -2.80 19.63
C TYR A 12 21.87 -2.47 18.21
N THR A 13 22.70 -2.58 17.17
CA THR A 13 22.27 -2.18 15.81
C THR A 13 21.88 -3.37 14.93
N ILE A 14 22.58 -4.50 15.06
CA ILE A 14 22.32 -5.73 14.30
C ILE A 14 21.03 -6.43 14.77
N PRO A 15 20.72 -6.59 16.07
CA PRO A 15 19.50 -7.28 16.47
C PRO A 15 18.20 -6.61 15.98
N PRO A 16 18.05 -5.26 16.05
CA PRO A 16 16.92 -4.59 15.40
C PRO A 16 16.89 -4.80 13.89
N ALA A 17 18.04 -4.81 13.20
CA ALA A 17 18.09 -5.09 11.76
C ALA A 17 17.52 -6.46 11.44
N VAL A 18 18.01 -7.51 12.11
CA VAL A 18 17.52 -8.88 11.93
C VAL A 18 16.01 -8.96 12.23
N PHE A 19 15.57 -8.37 13.35
CA PHE A 19 14.16 -8.38 13.73
C PHE A 19 13.26 -7.70 12.70
N LEU A 20 13.62 -6.47 12.27
CA LEU A 20 12.86 -5.72 11.28
C LEU A 20 12.89 -6.41 9.90
N THR A 21 14.00 -7.03 9.51
CA THR A 21 14.07 -7.82 8.28
C THR A 21 13.11 -9.00 8.34
N LEU A 22 13.10 -9.78 9.42
CA LEU A 22 12.16 -10.90 9.58
C LEU A 22 10.71 -10.43 9.59
N LEU A 23 10.43 -9.27 10.22
CA LEU A 23 9.11 -8.66 10.27
C LEU A 23 8.65 -8.07 8.92
N TYR A 24 9.56 -7.68 8.03
CA TYR A 24 9.18 -7.13 6.73
C TYR A 24 9.35 -8.11 5.55
N ARG A 25 10.12 -9.19 5.73
CA ARG A 25 10.43 -10.22 4.73
C ARG A 25 9.26 -10.65 3.85
N PRO A 26 8.07 -11.01 4.37
CA PRO A 26 6.93 -11.43 3.52
C PRO A 26 6.42 -10.36 2.56
N LEU A 27 6.70 -9.09 2.85
CA LEU A 27 6.20 -7.93 2.11
C LEU A 27 7.28 -7.27 1.25
N PHE A 28 8.51 -7.80 1.29
CA PHE A 28 9.68 -7.24 0.63
C PHE A 28 9.55 -7.36 -0.89
N THR A 29 9.73 -6.24 -1.59
CA THR A 29 9.70 -6.23 -3.05
C THR A 29 11.01 -5.73 -3.63
N LYS A 30 11.20 -5.90 -4.95
CA LYS A 30 12.37 -5.38 -5.67
C LYS A 30 12.49 -3.85 -5.55
N ILE A 31 11.37 -3.13 -5.52
CA ILE A 31 11.39 -1.66 -5.35
C ILE A 31 11.86 -1.30 -3.94
N ASP A 32 11.49 -2.06 -2.92
CA ASP A 32 11.95 -1.84 -1.55
C ASP A 32 13.47 -2.08 -1.43
N ILE A 33 13.99 -3.14 -2.05
CA ILE A 33 15.46 -3.40 -2.12
C ILE A 33 16.15 -2.21 -2.78
N TYR A 34 15.63 -1.76 -3.91
CA TYR A 34 16.19 -0.65 -4.66
C TYR A 34 16.23 0.64 -3.82
N LYS A 35 15.12 0.99 -3.15
CA LYS A 35 15.03 2.16 -2.26
C LYS A 35 16.07 2.11 -1.14
N VAL A 36 16.13 0.99 -0.41
CA VAL A 36 17.05 0.82 0.72
C VAL A 36 18.50 0.87 0.26
N THR A 37 18.83 0.13 -0.80
CA THR A 37 20.19 0.11 -1.36
C THR A 37 20.61 1.49 -1.84
N PHE A 38 19.72 2.20 -2.54
CA PHE A 38 19.98 3.56 -3.00
C PHE A 38 20.28 4.51 -1.83
N LEU A 39 19.48 4.49 -0.77
CA LEU A 39 19.70 5.35 0.39
C LEU A 39 20.96 4.98 1.16
N VAL A 40 21.27 3.69 1.33
CA VAL A 40 22.52 3.24 1.94
C VAL A 40 23.73 3.76 1.14
N THR A 41 23.69 3.66 -0.19
CA THR A 41 24.76 4.18 -1.05
C THR A 41 24.92 5.70 -0.88
N ILE A 42 23.82 6.46 -0.89
CA ILE A 42 23.87 7.92 -0.69
C ILE A 42 24.40 8.27 0.70
N ALA A 43 23.95 7.59 1.76
CA ALA A 43 24.42 7.80 3.11
C ALA A 43 25.94 7.59 3.20
N VAL A 44 26.44 6.43 2.76
CA VAL A 44 27.88 6.13 2.81
C VAL A 44 28.70 7.13 1.99
N VAL A 45 28.33 7.37 0.73
CA VAL A 45 29.11 8.26 -0.16
C VAL A 45 29.11 9.72 0.32
N SER A 46 27.97 10.20 0.85
CA SER A 46 27.86 11.59 1.31
C SER A 46 28.50 11.83 2.68
N THR A 47 28.59 10.82 3.53
CA THR A 47 29.18 10.97 4.88
C THR A 47 30.71 10.84 4.87
N ILE A 48 31.29 10.01 3.99
CA ILE A 48 32.75 9.78 3.95
C ILE A 48 33.60 11.08 3.96
N PRO A 49 33.34 12.09 3.11
CA PRO A 49 34.17 13.29 3.09
C PRO A 49 34.05 14.13 4.37
N TRP A 50 32.84 14.18 4.93
CA TRP A 50 32.55 14.94 6.15
C TRP A 50 33.18 14.28 7.37
N ASP A 51 33.03 12.96 7.49
CA ASP A 51 33.53 12.20 8.63
C ASP A 51 35.07 12.14 8.64
N SER A 52 35.67 11.93 7.47
CA SER A 52 37.13 12.02 7.31
C SER A 52 37.68 13.40 7.74
N TYR A 53 36.94 14.48 7.48
CA TYR A 53 37.31 15.82 7.92
C TYR A 53 37.26 15.97 9.44
N LEU A 54 36.20 15.45 10.09
CA LEU A 54 36.08 15.48 11.55
C LEU A 54 37.23 14.73 12.24
N ILE A 55 37.62 13.58 11.69
CA ILE A 55 38.72 12.77 12.23
C ILE A 55 40.06 13.51 12.06
N ARG A 56 40.34 14.04 10.85
CA ARG A 56 41.59 14.79 10.57
C ARG A 56 41.73 16.06 11.41
N THR A 57 40.62 16.73 11.69
CA THR A 57 40.60 17.94 12.54
C THR A 57 40.54 17.63 14.03
N ARG A 58 40.53 16.34 14.40
CA ARG A 58 40.38 15.87 15.78
C ARG A 58 39.14 16.43 16.46
N ILE A 59 38.06 16.67 15.72
CA ILE A 59 36.76 16.93 16.34
C ILE A 59 36.20 15.61 16.86
N TRP A 60 36.41 14.55 16.08
CA TRP A 60 36.09 13.17 16.46
C TRP A 60 37.37 12.35 16.56
N SER A 61 37.48 11.50 17.59
CA SER A 61 38.58 10.55 17.75
C SER A 61 38.10 9.20 18.27
N TYR A 62 38.76 8.15 17.78
CA TYR A 62 38.55 6.76 18.18
C TYR A 62 39.82 6.24 18.86
N PRO A 63 39.76 5.78 20.12
CA PRO A 63 40.93 5.20 20.74
C PRO A 63 41.34 3.89 20.05
N ASP A 64 42.64 3.71 19.77
CA ASP A 64 43.18 2.55 19.04
C ASP A 64 42.83 1.19 19.67
N HIS A 65 42.54 1.18 20.98
CA HIS A 65 42.20 -0.03 21.73
C HIS A 65 40.72 -0.41 21.66
N VAL A 66 39.87 0.37 20.98
CA VAL A 66 38.40 0.19 20.91
C VAL A 66 37.96 -0.33 19.53
N ILE A 67 38.71 0.02 18.47
CA ILE A 67 38.45 -0.36 17.08
C ILE A 67 39.24 -1.62 16.67
N VAL A 68 38.72 -2.36 15.69
CA VAL A 68 39.35 -3.58 15.15
C VAL A 68 40.63 -3.25 14.37
N GLY A 69 40.74 -2.01 13.87
CA GLY A 69 41.94 -1.45 13.26
C GLY A 69 41.90 -1.34 11.73
N ALA A 70 40.83 -1.80 11.07
CA ALA A 70 40.64 -1.58 9.64
C ALA A 70 39.89 -0.26 9.39
N THR A 71 40.36 0.51 8.41
CA THR A 71 39.76 1.80 8.04
C THR A 71 39.46 1.90 6.55
N LEU A 72 38.45 2.70 6.20
CA LEU A 72 38.21 3.19 4.85
C LEU A 72 38.59 4.66 4.83
N PHE A 73 39.71 4.99 4.17
CA PHE A 73 40.42 6.26 4.39
C PHE A 73 40.75 6.41 5.89
N ASP A 74 40.28 7.47 6.54
CA ASP A 74 40.53 7.75 7.96
C ASP A 74 39.44 7.19 8.89
N ILE A 75 38.39 6.60 8.33
CA ILE A 75 37.17 6.19 9.06
C ILE A 75 37.24 4.72 9.43
N PRO A 76 37.06 4.32 10.71
CA PRO A 76 36.94 2.92 11.10
C PRO A 76 35.82 2.18 10.34
N LEU A 77 36.03 0.92 9.97
CA LEU A 77 35.00 0.15 9.25
C LEU A 77 33.71 -0.02 10.05
N GLU A 78 33.79 0.00 11.37
CA GLU A 78 32.66 -0.01 12.29
C GLU A 78 31.78 1.23 12.09
N GLU A 79 32.38 2.41 11.93
CA GLU A 79 31.65 3.65 11.66
C GLU A 79 31.02 3.63 10.26
N VAL A 80 31.73 3.13 9.25
CA VAL A 80 31.12 2.92 7.92
C VAL A 80 29.94 1.95 8.00
N PHE A 81 30.06 0.88 8.80
CA PHE A 81 28.97 -0.06 9.04
C PHE A 81 27.80 0.60 9.79
N PHE A 82 28.07 1.53 10.72
CA PHE A 82 27.05 2.31 11.41
C PHE A 82 26.15 3.06 10.42
N PHE A 83 26.73 3.75 9.42
CA PHE A 83 25.96 4.45 8.39
C PHE A 83 25.03 3.50 7.61
N VAL A 84 25.52 2.29 7.31
CA VAL A 84 24.75 1.25 6.61
C VAL A 84 23.59 0.75 7.48
N VAL A 85 23.88 0.32 8.71
CA VAL A 85 22.90 -0.34 9.57
C VAL A 85 21.86 0.63 10.11
N GLN A 86 22.21 1.89 10.41
CA GLN A 86 21.24 2.93 10.75
C GLN A 86 20.28 3.18 9.58
N THR A 87 20.83 3.42 8.39
CA THR A 87 20.03 3.68 7.19
C THR A 87 19.10 2.51 6.88
N TYR A 88 19.60 1.28 7.04
CA TYR A 88 18.81 0.06 6.87
C TYR A 88 17.67 -0.04 7.89
N ASN A 89 17.96 0.08 9.20
CA ASN A 89 16.97 -0.01 10.27
C ASN A 89 15.85 1.03 10.13
N THR A 90 16.23 2.30 9.97
CA THR A 90 15.29 3.40 9.81
C THR A 90 14.45 3.23 8.54
N SER A 91 15.05 2.75 7.45
CA SER A 91 14.33 2.45 6.21
C SER A 91 13.33 1.30 6.38
N LEU A 92 13.71 0.20 7.04
CA LEU A 92 12.77 -0.92 7.26
C LEU A 92 11.60 -0.52 8.15
N LEU A 93 11.86 0.25 9.21
CA LEU A 93 10.80 0.76 10.07
C LEU A 93 9.85 1.67 9.27
N TYR A 94 10.39 2.57 8.43
CA TYR A 94 9.58 3.37 7.51
C TYR A 94 8.72 2.50 6.58
N LEU A 95 9.29 1.46 5.97
CA LEU A 95 8.57 0.58 5.05
C LEU A 95 7.44 -0.19 5.73
N ILE A 96 7.63 -0.63 6.98
CA ILE A 96 6.59 -1.29 7.78
C ILE A 96 5.44 -0.32 8.07
N LEU A 97 5.76 0.88 8.58
CA LEU A 97 4.76 1.87 8.99
C LEU A 97 4.02 2.49 7.80
N SER A 98 4.67 2.57 6.63
CA SER A 98 4.09 3.16 5.42
C SER A 98 3.27 2.19 4.57
N LYS A 99 3.44 0.87 4.73
CA LYS A 99 2.78 -0.16 3.89
C LYS A 99 1.24 -0.01 3.80
N PRO A 100 0.50 0.24 4.90
CA PRO A 100 -0.95 0.40 4.83
C PRO A 100 -1.40 1.59 3.99
N THR A 101 -0.57 2.65 3.95
CA THR A 101 -0.88 3.91 3.30
C THR A 101 -0.91 3.74 1.78
N PHE A 102 -1.92 4.33 1.14
CA PHE A 102 -2.00 4.42 -0.32
C PHE A 102 -1.59 5.84 -0.71
N GLN A 103 -0.30 6.04 -0.95
CA GLN A 103 0.34 7.33 -1.16
C GLN A 103 -0.27 8.23 -2.25
N PRO A 104 -0.78 7.71 -3.40
CA PRO A 104 -1.24 8.56 -4.49
C PRO A 104 -2.35 9.57 -4.12
N VAL A 105 -3.15 9.29 -3.10
CA VAL A 105 -4.24 10.18 -2.66
C VAL A 105 -3.74 11.46 -1.99
N TYR A 106 -2.47 11.49 -1.58
CA TYR A 106 -1.81 12.62 -0.92
C TYR A 106 -1.10 13.56 -1.90
N LEU A 107 -1.10 13.23 -3.20
CA LEU A 107 -0.72 14.20 -4.22
C LEU A 107 -1.78 15.30 -4.31
N CYS A 108 -1.35 16.55 -4.44
CA CYS A 108 -2.22 17.71 -4.54
C CYS A 108 -2.06 18.43 -5.87
N THR A 109 -3.19 18.91 -6.39
CA THR A 109 -3.23 19.79 -7.57
C THR A 109 -3.09 21.25 -7.16
N GLU A 110 -2.83 22.15 -8.12
CA GLU A 110 -2.77 23.59 -7.83
C GLU A 110 -4.09 24.19 -7.33
N ARG A 111 -5.21 23.54 -7.65
CA ARG A 111 -6.57 23.98 -7.30
C ARG A 111 -7.04 23.49 -5.93
N ASP A 112 -6.35 22.51 -5.33
CA ASP A 112 -6.68 22.00 -4.00
C ASP A 112 -6.52 23.15 -2.97
N ALA A 113 -7.54 23.39 -2.13
CA ALA A 113 -7.52 24.47 -1.13
C ALA A 113 -6.32 24.38 -0.16
N LEU A 114 -5.80 23.17 0.05
CA LEU A 114 -4.63 22.89 0.87
C LEU A 114 -3.31 23.29 0.19
N HIS A 115 -3.29 23.41 -1.14
CA HIS A 115 -2.08 23.68 -1.92
C HIS A 115 -1.46 25.04 -1.58
N GLY A 116 -2.28 26.09 -1.43
CA GLY A 116 -1.81 27.41 -1.01
C GLY A 116 -1.14 27.39 0.36
N SER A 117 -1.74 26.69 1.33
CA SER A 117 -1.16 26.49 2.67
C SER A 117 0.15 25.72 2.61
N TRP A 118 0.22 24.64 1.82
CA TRP A 118 1.41 23.80 1.71
C TRP A 118 2.55 24.50 0.99
N ARG A 119 2.26 25.32 -0.04
CA ARG A 119 3.26 26.15 -0.71
C ARG A 119 3.87 27.17 0.25
N TYR A 120 3.05 27.79 1.10
CA TYR A 120 3.55 28.71 2.13
C TYR A 120 4.39 27.99 3.18
N LYS A 121 3.94 26.84 3.68
CA LYS A 121 4.73 25.99 4.60
C LYS A 121 6.05 25.53 3.97
N ARG A 122 6.05 25.21 2.66
CA ARG A 122 7.27 24.89 1.91
C ARG A 122 8.25 26.05 1.96
N LEU A 123 7.80 27.28 1.65
CA LEU A 123 8.65 28.49 1.68
C LEU A 123 9.20 28.77 3.08
N ILE A 124 8.37 28.63 4.14
CA ILE A 124 8.83 28.78 5.52
C ILE A 124 9.95 27.77 5.83
N GLY A 125 9.74 26.50 5.52
CA GLY A 125 10.77 25.47 5.76
C GLY A 125 12.04 25.71 4.95
N GLN A 126 11.92 26.21 3.71
CA GLN A 126 13.10 26.61 2.91
C GLN A 126 13.86 27.76 3.57
N ALA A 127 13.16 28.81 4.02
CA ALA A 127 13.79 29.93 4.72
C ALA A 127 14.46 29.49 6.03
N PHE A 128 13.81 28.63 6.80
CA PHE A 128 14.38 28.05 8.01
C PHE A 128 15.66 27.25 7.73
N LEU A 129 15.64 26.35 6.73
CA LEU A 129 16.80 25.53 6.37
C LEU A 129 17.95 26.38 5.81
N LEU A 130 17.65 27.39 5.00
CA LEU A 130 18.66 28.36 4.54
C LEU A 130 19.29 29.14 5.69
N GLY A 131 18.48 29.57 6.66
CA GLY A 131 18.96 30.21 7.88
C GLY A 131 19.85 29.29 8.71
N ALA A 132 19.47 28.02 8.88
CA ALA A 132 20.26 27.02 9.59
C ALA A 132 21.60 26.73 8.89
N ILE A 133 21.63 26.67 7.56
CA ILE A 133 22.87 26.51 6.78
C ILE A 133 23.77 27.73 6.95
N ALA A 134 23.22 28.95 6.85
CA ALA A 134 23.97 30.19 7.00
C ALA A 134 24.56 30.31 8.42
N TRP A 135 23.77 29.95 9.44
CA TRP A 135 24.23 29.86 10.82
C TRP A 135 25.33 28.83 11.00
N GLY A 136 25.18 27.64 10.39
CA GLY A 136 26.21 26.60 10.44
C GLY A 136 27.54 27.08 9.83
N TRP A 137 27.50 27.78 8.69
CA TRP A 137 28.68 28.39 8.08
C TRP A 137 29.33 29.44 8.98
N TYR A 138 28.53 30.26 9.67
CA TYR A 138 29.02 31.23 10.63
C TYR A 138 29.77 30.55 11.77
N CYS A 139 29.20 29.50 12.38
CA CYS A 139 29.85 28.74 13.45
C CYS A 139 31.20 28.11 13.01
N VAL A 140 31.26 27.55 11.81
CA VAL A 140 32.48 26.94 11.25
C VAL A 140 33.55 27.99 10.95
N ARG A 141 33.16 29.15 10.42
CA ARG A 141 34.10 30.23 10.05
C ARG A 141 34.76 30.89 11.26
N GLU A 142 34.00 31.09 12.35
CA GLU A 142 34.50 31.71 13.58
C GLU A 142 35.40 30.77 14.40
N HIS A 143 35.57 29.50 14.00
CA HIS A 143 36.30 28.47 14.75
C HIS A 143 35.91 28.46 16.25
N SER A 144 34.61 28.59 16.49
CA SER A 144 34.02 28.88 17.80
C SER A 144 33.45 27.63 18.48
N LEU A 145 32.87 27.82 19.67
CA LEU A 145 32.25 26.83 20.56
C LEU A 145 31.04 26.07 19.93
N GLY A 146 30.69 26.32 18.67
CA GLY A 146 29.62 25.62 17.93
C GLY A 146 30.09 25.00 16.61
N THR A 147 31.40 24.86 16.40
CA THR A 147 31.97 24.35 15.14
C THR A 147 31.39 22.98 14.78
N TYR A 148 31.22 22.07 15.74
CA TYR A 148 30.68 20.74 15.47
C TYR A 148 29.21 20.78 14.99
N THR A 149 28.36 21.53 15.71
CA THR A 149 26.98 21.80 15.26
C THR A 149 26.96 22.42 13.86
N GLY A 150 27.85 23.39 13.61
CA GLY A 150 27.95 24.05 12.32
C GLY A 150 28.30 23.08 11.19
N LEU A 151 29.24 22.16 11.41
CA LEU A 151 29.59 21.12 10.44
C LEU A 151 28.44 20.17 10.14
N ILE A 152 27.62 19.79 11.14
CA ILE A 152 26.40 19.00 10.92
C ILE A 152 25.44 19.75 10.00
N LEU A 153 25.17 21.03 10.30
CA LEU A 153 24.19 21.85 9.56
C LEU A 153 24.65 22.16 8.13
N VAL A 154 25.94 22.44 7.91
CA VAL A 154 26.51 22.72 6.58
C VAL A 154 26.48 21.47 5.70
N TRP A 155 26.70 20.29 6.28
CA TRP A 155 26.66 19.02 5.55
C TRP A 155 25.22 18.57 5.25
N ALA A 156 24.37 18.44 6.26
CA ALA A 156 23.03 17.90 6.10
C ALA A 156 22.03 18.90 5.50
N GLY A 157 22.23 20.20 5.78
CA GLY A 157 21.30 21.26 5.40
C GLY A 157 20.98 21.30 3.91
N PRO A 158 21.95 21.25 2.98
CA PRO A 158 21.68 21.23 1.54
C PRO A 158 20.80 20.05 1.10
N PHE A 159 21.04 18.85 1.65
CA PHE A 159 20.21 17.67 1.37
C PHE A 159 18.79 17.84 1.93
N LEU A 160 18.65 18.32 3.17
CA LEU A 160 17.35 18.61 3.78
C LEU A 160 16.58 19.67 2.98
N LEU A 161 17.26 20.73 2.54
CA LEU A 161 16.66 21.79 1.73
C LEU A 161 16.14 21.23 0.40
N LEU A 162 16.94 20.40 -0.28
CA LEU A 162 16.55 19.74 -1.52
C LEU A 162 15.33 18.83 -1.30
N LEU A 163 15.42 17.92 -0.33
CA LEU A 163 14.37 16.94 -0.04
C LEU A 163 13.08 17.62 0.42
N TRP A 164 13.17 18.63 1.30
CA TRP A 164 12.04 19.45 1.71
C TRP A 164 11.38 20.13 0.51
N SER A 165 12.19 20.75 -0.36
CA SER A 165 11.69 21.49 -1.52
C SER A 165 10.94 20.59 -2.51
N LEU A 166 11.47 19.39 -2.76
CA LEU A 166 10.93 18.45 -3.75
C LEU A 166 9.80 17.57 -3.19
N ALA A 167 9.90 17.15 -1.93
CA ALA A 167 8.99 16.17 -1.33
C ALA A 167 8.01 16.76 -0.29
N TYR A 168 7.89 18.09 -0.19
CA TYR A 168 7.02 18.76 0.80
C TYR A 168 5.60 18.21 0.87
N GLN A 169 4.99 17.82 -0.27
CA GLN A 169 3.63 17.27 -0.30
C GLN A 169 3.50 16.03 0.60
N PHE A 170 4.49 15.14 0.57
CA PHE A 170 4.46 13.90 1.36
C PHE A 170 4.96 14.13 2.78
N ILE A 171 5.98 14.99 2.95
CA ILE A 171 6.47 15.37 4.28
C ILE A 171 5.36 16.03 5.13
N LEU A 172 4.55 16.90 4.51
CA LEU A 172 3.48 17.64 5.20
C LEU A 172 2.12 16.93 5.17
N GLY A 173 1.87 16.12 4.13
CA GLY A 173 0.55 15.54 3.87
C GLY A 173 0.35 14.14 4.42
N LEU A 174 1.41 13.32 4.52
CA LEU A 174 1.27 11.95 5.00
C LEU A 174 1.03 11.88 6.51
N PRO A 175 0.40 10.80 7.01
CA PRO A 175 0.19 10.60 8.44
C PRO A 175 1.50 10.61 9.24
N LEU A 176 1.43 11.03 10.51
CA LEU A 176 2.60 11.03 11.41
C LEU A 176 3.22 9.64 11.59
N THR A 177 2.46 8.58 11.33
CA THR A 177 2.99 7.20 11.31
C THR A 177 4.02 6.99 10.20
N ASN A 178 3.94 7.74 9.10
CA ASN A 178 4.85 7.64 7.96
C ASN A 178 6.00 8.65 8.04
N THR A 179 5.84 9.74 8.80
CA THR A 179 6.80 10.84 8.86
C THR A 179 7.49 10.89 10.21
N LEU A 180 6.77 11.23 11.28
CA LEU A 180 7.34 11.45 12.60
C LEU A 180 7.81 10.16 13.29
N LEU A 181 6.99 9.10 13.32
CA LEU A 181 7.34 7.86 14.02
C LEU A 181 8.63 7.19 13.51
N PRO A 182 8.85 7.01 12.19
CA PRO A 182 10.10 6.43 11.69
C PRO A 182 11.31 7.35 11.88
N ILE A 183 11.13 8.62 12.27
CA ILE A 183 12.23 9.49 12.69
C ILE A 183 12.45 9.35 14.20
N ALA A 184 11.38 9.54 14.98
CA ALA A 184 11.45 9.63 16.44
C ALA A 184 11.91 8.32 17.09
N LEU A 185 11.38 7.16 16.66
CA LEU A 185 11.71 5.88 17.28
C LEU A 185 13.20 5.50 17.14
N PRO A 186 13.81 5.49 15.94
CA PRO A 186 15.24 5.19 15.82
C PRO A 186 16.11 6.30 16.42
N THR A 187 15.67 7.56 16.40
CA THR A 187 16.41 8.65 17.05
C THR A 187 16.49 8.44 18.56
N LEU A 188 15.36 8.23 19.22
CA LEU A 188 15.31 7.96 20.67
C LEU A 188 16.08 6.69 21.03
N TYR A 189 16.01 5.66 20.18
CA TYR A 189 16.79 4.44 20.38
C TYR A 189 18.30 4.70 20.30
N LEU A 190 18.76 5.42 19.29
CA LEU A 190 20.18 5.74 19.12
C LEU A 190 20.71 6.68 20.19
N TRP A 191 19.90 7.63 20.69
CA TRP A 191 20.26 8.45 21.85
C TRP A 191 20.58 7.59 23.09
N ILE A 192 19.80 6.53 23.33
CA ILE A 192 20.07 5.59 24.43
C ILE A 192 21.34 4.78 24.16
N VAL A 193 21.52 4.25 22.94
CA VAL A 193 22.69 3.45 22.57
C VAL A 193 23.98 4.27 22.67
N ASP A 194 23.95 5.50 22.20
CA ASP A 194 25.07 6.45 22.24
C ASP A 194 25.44 6.81 23.67
N THR A 195 24.47 7.13 24.53
CA THR A 195 24.70 7.36 25.97
C THR A 195 25.42 6.18 26.62
N LEU A 196 25.06 4.94 26.24
CA LEU A 196 25.72 3.73 26.74
C LEU A 196 27.13 3.52 26.18
N ALA A 197 27.39 3.97 24.96
CA ALA A 197 28.68 3.85 24.28
C ALA A 197 29.68 4.92 24.75
N LEU A 198 29.24 6.17 24.93
CA LEU A 198 30.02 7.28 25.48
C LEU A 198 30.46 7.01 26.92
N ARG A 199 29.57 6.47 27.77
CA ARG A 199 29.90 6.05 29.14
C ARG A 199 30.99 4.95 29.19
N ARG A 200 31.23 4.24 28.09
CA ARG A 200 32.27 3.21 27.97
C ARG A 200 33.55 3.71 27.31
N GLY A 201 33.59 4.98 26.86
CA GLY A 201 34.73 5.57 26.17
C GLY A 201 34.93 5.05 24.75
N THR A 202 33.86 4.60 24.09
CA THR A 202 33.94 3.98 22.74
C THR A 202 34.40 4.99 21.67
N TRP A 203 34.04 6.27 21.84
CA TRP A 203 34.58 7.38 21.07
C TRP A 203 34.55 8.65 21.93
N VAL A 204 35.34 9.66 21.55
CA VAL A 204 35.48 10.90 22.29
C VAL A 204 35.36 12.10 21.35
N ILE A 205 34.51 13.05 21.73
CA ILE A 205 34.38 14.37 21.09
C ILE A 205 35.24 15.37 21.87
N ASN A 206 36.20 15.97 21.18
CA ASN A 206 37.15 16.86 21.84
C ASN A 206 36.50 18.16 22.34
N THR A 207 36.98 18.64 23.48
CA THR A 207 36.49 19.85 24.14
C THR A 207 36.92 21.10 23.36
N GLY A 208 36.03 22.09 23.23
CA GLY A 208 36.30 23.39 22.59
C GLY A 208 35.59 23.63 21.26
N THR A 209 35.04 22.59 20.62
CA THR A 209 34.26 22.71 19.37
C THR A 209 32.75 22.47 19.53
N LYS A 210 32.33 22.16 20.76
CA LYS A 210 30.95 21.83 21.17
C LYS A 210 30.47 22.77 22.29
N PHE A 211 29.15 22.88 22.44
CA PHE A 211 28.52 23.78 23.40
C PHE A 211 28.62 23.32 24.87
N ASP A 212 29.10 22.09 25.12
CA ASP A 212 29.15 21.44 26.44
C ASP A 212 27.75 21.33 27.12
N VAL A 213 26.67 21.42 26.32
CA VAL A 213 25.29 21.26 26.76
C VAL A 213 24.85 19.81 26.55
N HIS A 214 24.28 19.23 27.60
CA HIS A 214 23.80 17.85 27.58
C HIS A 214 22.28 17.84 27.53
N LEU A 215 21.70 17.01 26.65
CA LEU A 215 20.26 16.76 26.62
C LEU A 215 19.83 15.98 27.88
N TRP A 216 20.64 15.02 28.27
CA TRP A 216 20.62 14.36 29.58
C TRP A 216 22.02 13.86 29.93
N ASP A 217 22.20 13.33 31.13
CA ASP A 217 23.49 12.83 31.63
C ASP A 217 24.13 11.79 30.69
N GLY A 218 25.23 12.18 30.03
CA GLY A 218 25.97 11.37 29.07
C GLY A 218 25.52 11.44 27.61
N LEU A 219 24.66 12.39 27.24
CA LEU A 219 24.30 12.66 25.83
C LEU A 219 24.41 14.16 25.52
N GLU A 220 25.38 14.49 24.66
CA GLU A 220 25.62 15.86 24.18
C GLU A 220 24.53 16.31 23.19
N ILE A 221 24.22 17.60 23.17
CA ILE A 221 23.16 18.13 22.30
C ILE A 221 23.50 17.97 20.82
N GLU A 222 24.78 18.01 20.46
CA GLU A 222 25.28 17.79 19.11
C GLU A 222 25.07 16.35 18.63
N GLU A 223 25.34 15.36 19.48
CA GLU A 223 25.05 13.95 19.18
C GLU A 223 23.55 13.72 19.03
N ALA A 224 22.76 14.31 19.95
CA ALA A 224 21.32 14.22 19.87
C ALA A 224 20.79 14.81 18.55
N LEU A 225 21.35 15.96 18.14
CA LEU A 225 21.07 16.62 16.86
C LEU A 225 21.52 15.78 15.66
N PHE A 226 22.70 15.17 15.70
CA PHE A 226 23.24 14.31 14.65
C PHE A 226 22.33 13.12 14.37
N PHE A 227 21.94 12.35 15.40
CA PHE A 227 21.03 11.20 15.21
C PHE A 227 19.63 11.63 14.74
N LEU A 228 19.15 12.78 15.21
CA LEU A 228 17.88 13.33 14.73
C LEU A 228 17.97 13.68 13.24
N ILE A 229 18.96 14.48 12.84
CA ILE A 229 19.12 14.95 11.46
C ILE A 229 19.36 13.80 10.49
N THR A 230 20.19 12.83 10.84
CA THR A 230 20.45 11.65 10.00
C THR A 230 19.19 10.81 9.79
N ASN A 231 18.38 10.58 10.83
CA ASN A 231 17.08 9.90 10.66
C ASN A 231 16.06 10.74 9.87
N VAL A 232 16.05 12.07 10.02
CA VAL A 232 15.25 12.97 9.17
C VAL A 232 15.67 12.83 7.71
N LEU A 233 16.96 12.83 7.40
CA LEU A 233 17.49 12.66 6.03
C LEU A 233 17.04 11.33 5.42
N ILE A 234 17.16 10.23 6.16
CA ILE A 234 16.77 8.89 5.69
C ILE A 234 15.26 8.87 5.39
N VAL A 235 14.43 9.34 6.32
CA VAL A 235 12.97 9.33 6.15
C VAL A 235 12.53 10.31 5.06
N PHE A 236 13.13 11.49 4.95
CA PHE A 236 12.84 12.43 3.86
C PHE A 236 13.27 11.87 2.50
N GLY A 237 14.38 11.13 2.44
CA GLY A 237 14.80 10.37 1.27
C GLY A 237 13.78 9.31 0.86
N GLN A 238 13.26 8.55 1.82
CA GLN A 238 12.19 7.57 1.60
C GLN A 238 10.90 8.23 1.08
N LEU A 239 10.50 9.36 1.68
CA LEU A 239 9.32 10.13 1.30
C LEU A 239 9.45 10.72 -0.10
N ALA A 240 10.64 11.24 -0.45
CA ALA A 240 10.94 11.73 -1.80
C ALA A 240 10.82 10.62 -2.84
N PHE A 241 11.32 9.42 -2.52
CA PHE A 241 11.21 8.26 -3.38
C PHE A 241 9.74 7.83 -3.59
N ASP A 242 8.96 7.74 -2.51
CA ASP A 242 7.53 7.41 -2.60
C ASP A 242 6.72 8.46 -3.34
N ASN A 243 7.05 9.75 -3.18
CA ASN A 243 6.43 10.84 -3.93
C ASN A 243 6.73 10.69 -5.43
N ALA A 244 7.99 10.49 -5.79
CA ALA A 244 8.39 10.25 -7.17
C ALA A 244 7.66 9.05 -7.77
N LEU A 245 7.61 7.90 -7.08
CA LEU A 245 6.91 6.71 -7.54
C LEU A 245 5.40 6.93 -7.67
N ALA A 246 4.78 7.65 -6.73
CA ALA A 246 3.37 8.00 -6.81
C ALA A 246 3.07 8.82 -8.07
N VAL A 247 3.91 9.81 -8.39
CA VAL A 247 3.78 10.62 -9.62
C VAL A 247 4.01 9.80 -10.89
N VAL A 248 5.07 8.98 -10.92
CA VAL A 248 5.41 8.13 -12.07
C VAL A 248 4.28 7.16 -12.41
N TYR A 249 3.70 6.49 -11.41
CA TYR A 249 2.67 5.47 -11.66
C TYR A 249 1.25 6.04 -11.75
N ALA A 250 0.98 7.19 -11.12
CA ALA A 250 -0.35 7.79 -11.15
C ALA A 250 -0.70 8.42 -12.51
N PHE A 251 0.29 8.87 -13.30
CA PHE A 251 0.05 9.70 -14.48
C PHE A 251 0.65 9.12 -15.77
N PRO A 252 -0.05 8.17 -16.43
CA PRO A 252 0.40 7.57 -17.69
C PRO A 252 0.63 8.57 -18.83
N HIS A 253 -0.05 9.73 -18.82
CA HIS A 253 0.16 10.78 -19.83
C HIS A 253 1.49 11.52 -19.68
N LEU A 254 2.07 11.54 -18.47
CA LEU A 254 3.36 12.16 -18.18
C LEU A 254 4.49 11.13 -18.26
N PHE A 255 4.20 9.90 -17.82
CA PHE A 255 5.12 8.78 -17.75
C PHE A 255 4.48 7.56 -18.42
N PRO A 256 4.53 7.45 -19.76
CA PRO A 256 3.95 6.31 -20.46
C PRO A 256 4.77 5.05 -20.18
N ASN A 257 4.08 3.94 -19.88
CA ASN A 257 4.67 2.62 -19.61
C ASN A 257 5.90 2.67 -18.69
N PRO A 258 5.76 3.19 -17.47
CA PRO A 258 6.91 3.37 -16.59
C PRO A 258 7.48 2.01 -16.18
N PRO A 259 8.82 1.86 -16.16
CA PRO A 259 9.44 0.63 -15.68
C PRO A 259 9.12 0.42 -14.19
N LEU A 260 9.03 -0.83 -13.75
CA LEU A 260 8.80 -1.19 -12.35
C LEU A 260 9.90 -0.70 -11.40
N LEU A 261 11.11 -0.48 -11.93
CA LEU A 261 12.25 0.10 -11.23
C LEU A 261 12.72 1.35 -12.00
N PRO A 262 12.14 2.53 -11.72
CA PRO A 262 12.51 3.75 -12.42
C PRO A 262 13.95 4.19 -12.16
N SER A 263 14.59 4.71 -13.20
CA SER A 263 15.93 5.30 -13.07
C SER A 263 15.92 6.51 -12.13
N PRO A 264 17.04 6.87 -11.49
CA PRO A 264 17.13 8.08 -10.69
C PRO A 264 16.73 9.34 -11.46
N ALA A 265 17.07 9.43 -12.76
CA ALA A 265 16.67 10.54 -13.63
C ALA A 265 15.14 10.64 -13.80
N THR A 266 14.46 9.49 -13.93
CA THR A 266 13.00 9.43 -13.99
C THR A 266 12.37 9.88 -12.66
N LEU A 267 12.93 9.47 -11.53
CA LEU A 267 12.45 9.86 -10.20
C LEU A 267 12.60 11.37 -9.97
N ILE A 268 13.76 11.94 -10.35
CA ILE A 268 13.99 13.40 -10.27
C ILE A 268 13.02 14.15 -11.18
N ARG A 269 12.83 13.69 -12.43
CA ARG A 269 11.84 14.29 -13.35
C ARG A 269 10.43 14.28 -12.76
N ALA A 270 10.06 13.22 -12.05
CA ALA A 270 8.77 13.12 -11.37
C ALA A 270 8.63 14.13 -10.23
N LEU A 271 9.65 14.27 -9.38
CA LEU A 271 9.67 15.26 -8.29
C LEU A 271 9.63 16.71 -8.80
N LEU A 272 10.21 16.98 -9.96
CA LEU A 272 10.20 18.30 -10.59
C LEU A 272 8.94 18.59 -11.41
N THR A 273 8.02 17.63 -11.54
CA THR A 273 6.79 17.80 -12.31
C THR A 273 5.84 18.76 -11.59
N PRO A 274 5.43 19.88 -12.21
CA PRO A 274 4.52 20.84 -11.58
C PRO A 274 3.14 20.23 -11.29
N CYS A 275 2.56 20.61 -10.15
CA CYS A 275 1.21 20.21 -9.74
C CYS A 275 0.11 20.59 -10.76
N SER A 276 0.33 21.62 -11.59
CA SER A 276 -0.55 21.99 -12.72
C SER A 276 -0.66 20.92 -13.80
N LYS A 277 0.30 20.00 -13.90
CA LYS A 277 0.28 18.90 -14.86
C LYS A 277 -0.41 17.64 -14.33
N TYR A 278 -0.75 17.61 -13.04
CA TYR A 278 -1.42 16.45 -12.44
C TYR A 278 -2.86 16.36 -12.94
N ASP A 279 -3.28 15.14 -13.27
CA ASP A 279 -4.67 14.86 -13.61
C ASP A 279 -5.53 14.82 -12.34
N GLU A 280 -6.29 15.89 -12.12
CA GLU A 280 -7.19 16.06 -10.98
C GLU A 280 -8.29 14.98 -10.95
N ALA A 281 -8.81 14.58 -12.11
CA ALA A 281 -9.86 13.57 -12.19
C ALA A 281 -9.35 12.20 -11.74
N ARG A 282 -8.08 11.89 -12.07
CA ARG A 282 -7.43 10.65 -11.65
C ARG A 282 -7.14 10.61 -10.15
N LEU A 283 -6.66 11.71 -9.57
CA LEU A 283 -6.46 11.80 -8.12
C LEU A 283 -7.78 11.71 -7.34
N THR A 284 -8.84 12.34 -7.85
CA THR A 284 -10.20 12.21 -7.30
C THR A 284 -10.68 10.75 -7.37
N GLY A 285 -10.48 10.09 -8.52
CA GLY A 285 -10.77 8.66 -8.66
C GLY A 285 -10.07 7.79 -7.63
N PHE A 286 -8.79 8.03 -7.35
CA PHE A 286 -8.06 7.33 -6.29
C PHE A 286 -8.64 7.58 -4.89
N ARG A 287 -8.92 8.85 -4.54
CA ARG A 287 -9.47 9.22 -3.23
C ARG A 287 -10.82 8.56 -3.00
N GLU A 288 -11.69 8.60 -3.99
CA GLU A 288 -13.01 7.97 -3.93
C GLU A 288 -12.94 6.44 -3.92
N ALA A 289 -12.06 5.83 -4.73
CA ALA A 289 -11.84 4.38 -4.72
C ALA A 289 -11.42 3.87 -3.34
N VAL A 290 -10.47 4.55 -2.69
CA VAL A 290 -10.03 4.21 -1.32
C VAL A 290 -11.18 4.38 -0.32
N SER A 291 -11.95 5.47 -0.42
CA SER A 291 -13.11 5.71 0.45
C SER A 291 -14.17 4.62 0.30
N ARG A 292 -14.52 4.26 -0.95
CA ARG A 292 -15.47 3.18 -1.27
C ARG A 292 -14.99 1.84 -0.71
N LEU A 293 -13.73 1.46 -0.93
CA LEU A 293 -13.17 0.21 -0.43
C LEU A 293 -13.19 0.14 1.10
N LYS A 294 -12.70 1.19 1.77
CA LYS A 294 -12.65 1.25 3.24
C LYS A 294 -14.05 1.13 3.87
N ARG A 295 -15.07 1.72 3.22
CA ARG A 295 -16.47 1.67 3.67
C ARG A 295 -17.11 0.30 3.42
N LYS A 296 -16.89 -0.29 2.25
CA LYS A 296 -17.63 -1.48 1.78
C LYS A 296 -16.98 -2.81 2.14
N SER A 297 -15.64 -2.89 2.22
CA SER A 297 -14.95 -4.15 2.58
C SER A 297 -13.73 -3.95 3.45
N ARG A 298 -13.87 -4.30 4.73
CA ARG A 298 -12.76 -4.33 5.69
C ARG A 298 -11.71 -5.39 5.35
N SER A 299 -12.10 -6.50 4.69
CA SER A 299 -11.17 -7.59 4.36
C SER A 299 -10.30 -7.20 3.17
N PHE A 300 -10.94 -6.73 2.10
CA PHE A 300 -10.21 -6.28 0.92
C PHE A 300 -9.42 -5.00 1.17
N TYR A 301 -9.88 -4.09 2.04
CA TYR A 301 -9.08 -2.92 2.44
C TYR A 301 -7.77 -3.30 3.14
N LEU A 302 -7.80 -4.33 4.01
CA LEU A 302 -6.57 -4.81 4.65
C LEU A 302 -5.69 -5.55 3.63
N ALA A 303 -6.26 -6.45 2.83
CA ALA A 303 -5.52 -7.18 1.82
C ALA A 303 -4.88 -6.26 0.77
N SER A 304 -5.56 -5.18 0.38
CA SER A 304 -5.04 -4.24 -0.62
C SER A 304 -3.74 -3.57 -0.21
N SER A 305 -3.46 -3.46 1.10
CA SER A 305 -2.19 -2.92 1.59
C SER A 305 -0.97 -3.78 1.28
N THR A 306 -1.18 -5.07 0.99
CA THR A 306 -0.07 -5.98 0.65
C THR A 306 0.41 -5.79 -0.80
N PHE A 307 -0.46 -5.29 -1.67
CA PHE A 307 -0.11 -4.88 -3.03
C PHE A 307 0.70 -3.56 -3.02
N GLN A 308 1.47 -3.32 -4.07
CA GLN A 308 2.27 -2.10 -4.22
C GLN A 308 2.26 -1.60 -5.67
N GLY A 309 2.69 -0.34 -5.84
CA GLY A 309 2.96 0.25 -7.14
C GLY A 309 1.72 0.31 -8.06
N PRO A 310 1.92 0.18 -9.40
CA PRO A 310 0.85 0.36 -10.36
C PRO A 310 -0.25 -0.71 -10.26
N LEU A 311 0.06 -1.95 -9.84
CA LEU A 311 -0.97 -2.98 -9.66
C LEU A 311 -1.99 -2.58 -8.59
N ARG A 312 -1.53 -2.05 -7.44
CA ARG A 312 -2.44 -1.59 -6.39
C ARG A 312 -3.37 -0.48 -6.91
N MET A 313 -2.84 0.45 -7.71
CA MET A 313 -3.65 1.52 -8.32
C MET A 313 -4.73 0.96 -9.24
N ASP A 314 -4.38 0.07 -10.17
CA ASP A 314 -5.32 -0.51 -11.12
C ASP A 314 -6.39 -1.35 -10.41
N LEU A 315 -6.02 -2.15 -9.40
CA LEU A 315 -6.96 -2.94 -8.60
C LEU A 315 -7.93 -2.06 -7.79
N MET A 316 -7.48 -0.92 -7.24
CA MET A 316 -8.36 0.03 -6.56
C MET A 316 -9.40 0.63 -7.52
N LEU A 317 -8.98 0.98 -8.73
CA LEU A 317 -9.86 1.54 -9.75
C LEU A 317 -10.86 0.49 -10.26
N LEU A 318 -10.40 -0.73 -10.54
CA LEU A 318 -11.25 -1.87 -10.91
C LEU A 318 -12.30 -2.15 -9.83
N TYR A 319 -11.88 -2.28 -8.57
CA TYR A 319 -12.82 -2.48 -7.46
C TYR A 319 -13.85 -1.35 -7.37
N SER A 320 -13.40 -0.10 -7.54
CA SER A 320 -14.29 1.06 -7.52
C SER A 320 -15.33 1.00 -8.63
N PHE A 321 -14.94 0.61 -9.85
CA PHE A 321 -15.86 0.42 -10.97
C PHE A 321 -16.89 -0.66 -10.66
N CYS A 322 -16.44 -1.88 -10.30
CA CYS A 322 -17.34 -3.00 -10.00
C CYS A 322 -18.34 -2.62 -8.91
N ARG A 323 -17.87 -1.93 -7.85
CA ARG A 323 -18.76 -1.52 -6.76
C ARG A 323 -19.76 -0.44 -7.16
N VAL A 324 -19.37 0.51 -8.00
CA VAL A 324 -20.29 1.55 -8.50
C VAL A 324 -21.32 0.96 -9.45
N ALA A 325 -20.92 0.04 -10.33
CA ALA A 325 -21.85 -0.64 -11.22
C ALA A 325 -22.89 -1.45 -10.45
N ASP A 326 -22.45 -2.20 -9.43
CA ASP A 326 -23.31 -2.93 -8.48
C ASP A 326 -24.25 -1.97 -7.71
N ASP A 327 -23.72 -0.91 -7.11
CA ASP A 327 -24.51 0.08 -6.36
C ASP A 327 -25.54 0.81 -7.24
N LEU A 328 -25.28 1.05 -8.53
CA LEU A 328 -26.24 1.66 -9.46
C LEU A 328 -27.44 0.76 -9.72
N VAL A 329 -27.23 -0.56 -9.78
CA VAL A 329 -28.31 -1.53 -10.01
C VAL A 329 -29.05 -1.82 -8.70
N ASP A 330 -28.32 -2.08 -7.62
CA ASP A 330 -28.90 -2.47 -6.32
C ASP A 330 -29.68 -1.35 -5.62
N ASN A 331 -29.27 -0.09 -5.79
CA ASN A 331 -29.95 1.05 -5.15
C ASN A 331 -30.99 1.72 -6.06
N ALA A 332 -31.28 1.14 -7.24
CA ALA A 332 -32.34 1.64 -8.11
C ALA A 332 -33.70 1.52 -7.44
N ALA A 333 -34.56 2.54 -7.58
CA ALA A 333 -35.87 2.56 -6.95
C ALA A 333 -36.87 1.60 -7.63
N THR A 334 -36.63 1.27 -8.90
CA THR A 334 -37.49 0.38 -9.69
C THR A 334 -36.66 -0.52 -10.60
N THR A 335 -37.22 -1.68 -10.97
CA THR A 335 -36.59 -2.60 -11.93
C THR A 335 -36.32 -1.92 -13.29
N GLU A 336 -37.20 -1.02 -13.73
CA GLU A 336 -37.01 -0.27 -14.98
C GLU A 336 -35.86 0.74 -14.90
N GLU A 337 -35.64 1.35 -13.74
CA GLU A 337 -34.45 2.18 -13.51
C GLU A 337 -33.17 1.34 -13.53
N ALA A 338 -33.18 0.17 -12.87
CA ALA A 338 -32.05 -0.75 -12.87
C ALA A 338 -31.70 -1.22 -14.30
N LYS A 339 -32.70 -1.59 -15.12
CA LYS A 339 -32.51 -1.91 -16.55
C LYS A 339 -31.89 -0.76 -17.32
N LYS A 340 -32.32 0.48 -17.06
CA LYS A 340 -31.71 1.68 -17.68
C LYS A 340 -30.25 1.85 -17.30
N TRP A 341 -29.88 1.60 -16.04
CA TRP A 341 -28.49 1.65 -15.60
C TRP A 341 -27.63 0.60 -16.28
N ILE A 342 -28.10 -0.66 -16.35
CA ILE A 342 -27.43 -1.73 -17.06
C ILE A 342 -27.26 -1.40 -18.55
N ALA A 343 -28.30 -0.88 -19.22
CA ALA A 343 -28.22 -0.47 -20.62
C ALA A 343 -27.20 0.65 -20.86
N LYS A 344 -27.12 1.64 -19.95
CA LYS A 344 -26.10 2.70 -20.00
C LYS A 344 -24.69 2.15 -19.80
N LEU A 345 -24.50 1.19 -18.89
CA LEU A 345 -23.22 0.52 -18.68
C LEU A 345 -22.80 -0.31 -19.91
N HIS A 346 -23.71 -1.06 -20.52
CA HIS A 346 -23.45 -1.75 -21.79
C HIS A 346 -23.05 -0.77 -22.90
N LYS A 347 -23.79 0.34 -23.04
CA LYS A 347 -23.46 1.39 -24.01
C LYS A 347 -22.06 1.96 -23.77
N PHE A 348 -21.68 2.20 -22.51
CA PHE A 348 -20.33 2.65 -22.14
C PHE A 348 -19.25 1.62 -22.47
N LEU A 349 -19.48 0.33 -22.22
CA LEU A 349 -18.52 -0.74 -22.52
C LEU A 349 -18.39 -1.06 -24.01
N ASN A 350 -19.44 -0.77 -24.80
CA ASN A 350 -19.49 -0.99 -26.25
C ASN A 350 -19.01 0.21 -27.07
N ALA A 351 -19.01 1.42 -26.49
CA ALA A 351 -18.31 2.54 -27.09
C ALA A 351 -16.83 2.14 -27.21
N ASP A 352 -16.29 2.12 -28.43
CA ASP A 352 -14.96 1.58 -28.72
C ASP A 352 -13.88 2.41 -28.00
N ASN A 353 -13.58 1.99 -26.76
CA ASN A 353 -12.77 2.71 -25.79
C ASN A 353 -11.26 2.68 -26.15
N LYS A 354 -10.88 2.08 -27.28
CA LYS A 354 -9.48 1.84 -27.62
C LYS A 354 -8.78 3.03 -28.27
N GLU A 355 -9.47 3.96 -28.94
CA GLU A 355 -8.76 5.09 -29.58
C GLU A 355 -9.58 6.35 -29.92
N THR A 356 -10.93 6.36 -29.83
CA THR A 356 -11.72 7.46 -30.42
C THR A 356 -12.51 8.31 -29.39
N LYS A 357 -11.96 9.51 -29.11
CA LYS A 357 -12.55 10.69 -28.43
C LYS A 357 -12.93 10.52 -26.95
N SER A 358 -11.92 10.57 -26.08
CA SER A 358 -12.05 10.74 -24.61
C SER A 358 -13.07 11.80 -24.17
N SER A 359 -13.24 12.88 -24.93
CA SER A 359 -14.24 13.93 -24.64
C SER A 359 -15.69 13.47 -24.84
N ALA A 360 -15.98 12.64 -25.84
CA ALA A 360 -17.34 12.15 -26.10
C ALA A 360 -17.79 11.17 -25.00
N ILE A 361 -16.92 10.25 -24.61
CA ILE A 361 -17.17 9.31 -23.50
C ILE A 361 -17.30 10.08 -22.18
N THR A 362 -16.43 11.06 -21.93
CA THR A 362 -16.52 11.90 -20.73
C THR A 362 -17.85 12.66 -20.66
N ASN A 363 -18.28 13.26 -21.77
CA ASN A 363 -19.57 13.97 -21.83
C ASN A 363 -20.75 13.01 -21.69
N GLN A 364 -20.67 11.82 -22.29
CA GLN A 364 -21.68 10.78 -22.12
C GLN A 364 -21.82 10.41 -20.64
N VAL A 365 -20.71 10.10 -19.95
CA VAL A 365 -20.73 9.73 -18.54
C VAL A 365 -21.30 10.87 -17.69
N ARG A 366 -20.87 12.11 -17.96
CA ARG A 366 -21.35 13.29 -17.22
C ARG A 366 -22.85 13.55 -17.37
N ASN A 367 -23.40 13.28 -18.54
CA ASN A 367 -24.81 13.51 -18.83
C ASN A 367 -25.71 12.34 -18.41
N GLU A 368 -25.20 11.11 -18.51
CA GLU A 368 -26.01 9.90 -18.33
C GLU A 368 -25.93 9.32 -16.91
N PHE A 369 -24.86 9.58 -16.15
CA PHE A 369 -24.62 8.96 -14.84
C PHE A 369 -24.60 9.98 -13.68
N PRO A 370 -24.89 9.55 -12.43
CA PRO A 370 -24.78 10.40 -11.26
C PRO A 370 -23.34 10.87 -10.99
N LEU A 371 -23.17 12.09 -10.47
CA LEU A 371 -21.87 12.75 -10.29
C LEU A 371 -20.87 11.90 -9.48
N ASP A 372 -21.34 11.24 -8.42
CA ASP A 372 -20.53 10.41 -7.53
C ASP A 372 -20.11 9.07 -8.15
N THR A 373 -20.49 8.78 -9.40
CA THR A 373 -20.09 7.57 -10.13
C THR A 373 -19.07 7.85 -11.23
N HIS A 374 -18.93 9.10 -11.66
CA HIS A 374 -18.14 9.50 -12.82
C HIS A 374 -16.70 9.02 -12.73
N SER A 375 -16.07 9.19 -11.57
CA SER A 375 -14.66 8.83 -11.38
C SER A 375 -14.42 7.32 -11.51
N ALA A 376 -15.33 6.49 -10.97
CA ALA A 376 -15.19 5.05 -11.01
C ALA A 376 -15.34 4.50 -12.44
N ILE A 377 -16.25 5.10 -13.22
CA ILE A 377 -16.50 4.72 -14.61
C ILE A 377 -15.35 5.18 -15.51
N LEU A 378 -14.96 6.46 -15.43
CA LEU A 378 -13.95 7.06 -16.31
C LEU A 378 -12.52 6.61 -16.01
N GLN A 379 -12.24 6.15 -14.78
CA GLN A 379 -10.90 5.70 -14.38
C GLN A 379 -10.73 4.18 -14.44
N LEU A 380 -11.71 3.42 -14.94
CA LEU A 380 -11.56 1.98 -15.17
C LEU A 380 -10.31 1.74 -16.07
N PRO A 381 -9.38 0.83 -15.71
CA PRO A 381 -8.21 0.51 -16.53
C PRO A 381 -8.57 -0.35 -17.76
N TYR A 382 -9.57 0.08 -18.54
CA TYR A 382 -10.17 -0.67 -19.65
C TYR A 382 -9.14 -1.14 -20.68
N ALA A 383 -8.14 -0.31 -21.00
CA ALA A 383 -7.09 -0.65 -21.96
C ALA A 383 -6.24 -1.88 -21.57
N LYS A 384 -6.29 -2.29 -20.29
CA LYS A 384 -5.54 -3.43 -19.73
C LYS A 384 -6.42 -4.67 -19.52
N LEU A 385 -7.70 -4.59 -19.87
CA LEU A 385 -8.71 -5.61 -19.57
C LEU A 385 -9.35 -6.13 -20.85
N SER A 386 -9.77 -7.39 -20.81
CA SER A 386 -10.69 -7.96 -21.80
C SER A 386 -12.09 -7.36 -21.62
N SER A 387 -12.81 -7.16 -22.72
CA SER A 387 -14.18 -6.62 -22.67
C SER A 387 -15.22 -7.64 -22.18
N GLU A 388 -15.00 -8.93 -22.42
CA GLU A 388 -16.00 -9.97 -22.10
C GLU A 388 -16.26 -10.13 -20.60
N PRO A 389 -15.26 -10.17 -19.70
CA PRO A 389 -15.52 -10.24 -18.26
C PRO A 389 -16.34 -9.05 -17.73
N LEU A 390 -16.13 -7.86 -18.29
CA LEU A 390 -16.91 -6.67 -17.95
C LEU A 390 -18.37 -6.82 -18.40
N ARG A 391 -18.60 -7.41 -19.57
CA ARG A 391 -19.96 -7.67 -20.09
C ARG A 391 -20.65 -8.78 -19.31
N ASP A 392 -19.94 -9.85 -18.97
CA ASP A 392 -20.45 -10.94 -18.15
C ASP A 392 -20.85 -10.46 -16.74
N LEU A 393 -20.08 -9.53 -16.16
CA LEU A 393 -20.47 -8.87 -14.92
C LEU A 393 -21.83 -8.18 -15.04
N LEU A 394 -22.08 -7.46 -16.15
CA LEU A 394 -23.40 -6.84 -16.40
C LEU A 394 -24.50 -7.87 -16.62
N ARG A 395 -24.22 -9.00 -17.28
CA ARG A 395 -25.16 -10.13 -17.40
C ARG A 395 -25.48 -10.76 -16.04
N GLY A 396 -24.56 -10.68 -15.08
CA GLY A 396 -24.82 -11.06 -13.69
C GLY A 396 -25.86 -10.14 -13.02
N PHE A 397 -25.72 -8.82 -13.22
CA PHE A 397 -26.70 -7.85 -12.73
C PHE A 397 -28.08 -8.00 -13.40
N GLU A 398 -28.14 -8.44 -14.66
CA GLU A 398 -29.39 -8.75 -15.34
C GLU A 398 -30.13 -9.92 -14.66
N MET A 399 -29.39 -10.96 -14.23
CA MET A 399 -29.97 -12.06 -13.45
C MET A 399 -30.56 -11.57 -12.13
N ASP A 400 -29.91 -10.60 -11.45
CA ASP A 400 -30.42 -10.04 -10.20
C ASP A 400 -31.79 -9.33 -10.36
N LEU A 401 -32.15 -8.88 -11.57
CA LEU A 401 -33.45 -8.24 -11.83
C LEU A 401 -34.61 -9.23 -11.89
N GLU A 402 -34.32 -10.51 -12.14
CA GLU A 402 -35.33 -11.56 -12.31
C GLU A 402 -35.95 -11.99 -10.98
N PHE A 403 -35.27 -11.76 -9.85
CA PHE A 403 -35.76 -12.05 -8.49
C PHE A 403 -37.11 -11.42 -8.14
N ASN A 404 -37.54 -10.39 -8.88
CA ASN A 404 -38.86 -9.76 -8.69
C ASN A 404 -40.04 -10.65 -9.12
N ASN A 405 -39.79 -11.68 -9.93
CA ASN A 405 -40.83 -12.55 -10.48
C ASN A 405 -40.69 -13.99 -9.98
N LEU A 406 -39.55 -14.61 -10.27
CA LEU A 406 -39.19 -15.99 -9.94
C LEU A 406 -37.73 -16.01 -9.51
N SER A 407 -37.30 -17.02 -8.73
CA SER A 407 -35.87 -17.17 -8.45
C SER A 407 -35.13 -17.48 -9.76
N PRO A 408 -34.14 -16.67 -10.20
CA PRO A 408 -33.31 -17.01 -11.35
C PRO A 408 -32.38 -18.20 -11.09
N ILE A 409 -32.22 -18.59 -9.81
CA ILE A 409 -31.32 -19.67 -9.39
C ILE A 409 -32.15 -20.93 -9.13
N GLN A 410 -32.42 -21.72 -10.16
CA GLN A 410 -33.23 -22.93 -10.05
C GLN A 410 -32.38 -24.15 -9.68
N THR A 411 -31.16 -24.21 -10.22
CA THR A 411 -30.26 -25.34 -10.18
C THR A 411 -28.88 -24.96 -9.63
N THR A 412 -28.01 -25.96 -9.45
CA THR A 412 -26.61 -25.73 -9.06
C THR A 412 -25.88 -25.00 -10.19
N GLU A 413 -26.20 -25.31 -11.44
CA GLU A 413 -25.62 -24.75 -12.64
C GLU A 413 -25.94 -23.25 -12.76
N ASP A 414 -27.17 -22.85 -12.43
CA ASP A 414 -27.55 -21.43 -12.38
C ASP A 414 -26.76 -20.66 -11.30
N LEU A 415 -26.54 -21.29 -10.15
CA LEU A 415 -25.75 -20.71 -9.05
C LEU A 415 -24.29 -20.54 -9.45
N VAL A 416 -23.70 -21.55 -10.12
CA VAL A 416 -22.35 -21.46 -10.70
C VAL A 416 -22.31 -20.32 -11.69
N LEU A 417 -23.19 -20.29 -12.70
CA LEU A 417 -23.21 -19.25 -13.74
C LEU A 417 -23.36 -17.85 -13.16
N TYR A 418 -24.26 -17.66 -12.19
CA TYR A 418 -24.40 -16.39 -11.48
C TYR A 418 -23.08 -15.99 -10.81
N SER A 419 -22.46 -16.92 -10.08
CA SER A 419 -21.23 -16.68 -9.33
C SER A 419 -20.02 -16.44 -10.24
N GLU A 420 -19.94 -17.12 -11.38
CA GLU A 420 -18.95 -16.88 -12.42
C GLU A 420 -19.09 -15.44 -12.94
N ARG A 421 -20.31 -14.98 -13.21
CA ARG A 421 -20.58 -13.62 -13.71
C ARG A 421 -20.28 -12.53 -12.70
N VAL A 422 -20.72 -12.64 -11.45
CA VAL A 422 -20.58 -11.53 -10.47
C VAL A 422 -19.24 -11.52 -9.71
N ALA A 423 -18.53 -12.65 -9.65
CA ALA A 423 -17.28 -12.76 -8.91
C ALA A 423 -16.15 -13.43 -9.70
N GLY A 424 -16.45 -14.47 -10.48
CA GLY A 424 -15.46 -15.13 -11.35
C GLY A 424 -14.82 -14.17 -12.37
N THR A 425 -15.64 -13.33 -13.01
CA THR A 425 -15.19 -12.27 -13.94
C THR A 425 -14.27 -11.26 -13.26
N VAL A 426 -14.59 -10.88 -12.02
CA VAL A 426 -13.77 -9.94 -11.24
C VAL A 426 -12.41 -10.55 -10.94
N ALA A 427 -12.36 -11.83 -10.57
CA ALA A 427 -11.11 -12.54 -10.35
C ALA A 427 -10.30 -12.66 -11.66
N GLN A 428 -10.95 -12.94 -12.79
CA GLN A 428 -10.31 -12.91 -14.10
C GLN A 428 -9.70 -11.53 -14.41
N MET A 429 -10.44 -10.44 -14.25
CA MET A 429 -9.93 -9.08 -14.48
C MET A 429 -8.75 -8.74 -13.57
N CYS A 430 -8.76 -9.19 -12.31
CA CYS A 430 -7.61 -9.04 -11.42
C CYS A 430 -6.37 -9.75 -11.96
N ILE A 431 -6.52 -10.96 -12.49
CA ILE A 431 -5.41 -11.75 -13.06
C ILE A 431 -4.92 -11.15 -14.39
N GLU A 432 -5.82 -10.63 -15.22
CA GLU A 432 -5.45 -9.91 -16.44
C GLU A 432 -4.58 -8.69 -16.14
N LEU A 433 -4.92 -7.89 -15.12
CA LEU A 433 -4.08 -6.78 -14.66
C LEU A 433 -2.70 -7.24 -14.17
N ILE A 434 -2.63 -8.40 -13.51
CA ILE A 434 -1.37 -9.00 -13.06
C ILE A 434 -0.50 -9.38 -14.25
N PHE A 435 -1.03 -10.11 -15.24
CA PHE A 435 -0.27 -10.52 -16.42
C PHE A 435 0.07 -9.37 -17.36
N HIS A 436 -0.77 -8.33 -17.39
CA HIS A 436 -0.46 -7.10 -18.13
C HIS A 436 0.76 -6.38 -17.55
N LEU A 437 0.89 -6.34 -16.23
CA LEU A 437 1.97 -5.60 -15.57
C LEU A 437 3.24 -6.43 -15.37
N TYR A 438 3.10 -7.70 -15.04
CA TYR A 438 4.23 -8.58 -14.71
C TYR A 438 4.39 -9.64 -15.79
N PRO A 439 5.49 -9.59 -16.57
CA PRO A 439 5.81 -10.63 -17.54
C PRO A 439 5.86 -12.00 -16.87
N SER A 440 5.13 -12.95 -17.43
CA SER A 440 5.10 -14.33 -16.97
C SER A 440 5.93 -15.23 -17.87
N LYS A 441 6.58 -16.25 -17.30
CA LYS A 441 7.22 -17.32 -18.07
C LYS A 441 6.21 -18.36 -18.58
N LEU A 442 4.97 -18.30 -18.10
CA LEU A 442 3.90 -19.20 -18.51
C LEU A 442 3.52 -18.97 -19.97
N THR A 443 3.28 -20.07 -20.68
CA THR A 443 2.68 -20.08 -22.02
C THR A 443 1.27 -19.48 -21.99
N ALA A 444 0.75 -19.07 -23.14
CA ALA A 444 -0.62 -18.55 -23.24
C ALA A 444 -1.68 -19.56 -22.76
N GLU A 445 -1.43 -20.87 -22.92
CA GLU A 445 -2.34 -21.90 -22.42
C GLU A 445 -2.31 -22.01 -20.89
N GLU A 446 -1.14 -21.99 -20.29
CA GLU A 446 -1.00 -21.99 -18.83
C GLU A 446 -1.59 -20.73 -18.21
N GLN A 447 -1.40 -19.56 -18.84
CA GLN A 447 -2.05 -18.33 -18.40
C GLN A 447 -3.58 -18.45 -18.43
N ARG A 448 -4.15 -19.05 -19.49
CA ARG A 448 -5.58 -19.34 -19.55
C ARG A 448 -6.03 -20.26 -18.41
N LYS A 449 -5.27 -21.32 -18.10
CA LYS A 449 -5.55 -22.21 -16.95
C LYS A 449 -5.56 -21.45 -15.62
N VAL A 450 -4.62 -20.53 -15.43
CA VAL A 450 -4.58 -19.67 -14.23
C VAL A 450 -5.78 -18.73 -14.17
N VAL A 451 -6.20 -18.15 -15.30
CA VAL A 451 -7.40 -17.32 -15.39
C VAL A 451 -8.66 -18.12 -15.07
N THR A 452 -8.82 -19.31 -15.65
CA THR A 452 -9.95 -20.23 -15.35
C THR A 452 -9.99 -20.60 -13.88
N ALA A 453 -8.87 -20.96 -13.27
CA ALA A 453 -8.81 -21.23 -11.84
C ALA A 453 -9.11 -19.98 -11.00
N GLY A 454 -8.71 -18.80 -11.47
CA GLY A 454 -9.11 -17.52 -10.88
C GLY A 454 -10.62 -17.33 -10.88
N ASN A 455 -11.28 -17.67 -11.99
CA ASN A 455 -12.73 -17.65 -12.09
C ASN A 455 -13.36 -18.60 -11.05
N SER A 456 -12.90 -19.85 -10.97
CA SER A 456 -13.36 -20.82 -9.95
C SER A 456 -13.13 -20.32 -8.52
N MET A 457 -12.00 -19.64 -8.27
CA MET A 457 -11.76 -18.98 -6.98
C MET A 457 -12.77 -17.86 -6.71
N GLY A 458 -13.13 -17.07 -7.72
CA GLY A 458 -14.19 -16.07 -7.62
C GLY A 458 -15.54 -16.70 -7.24
N VAL A 459 -15.90 -17.83 -7.85
CA VAL A 459 -17.09 -18.61 -7.49
C VAL A 459 -17.04 -19.05 -6.02
N ALA A 460 -15.92 -19.59 -5.56
CA ALA A 460 -15.73 -19.98 -4.16
C ALA A 460 -15.97 -18.79 -3.20
N LEU A 461 -15.41 -17.62 -3.51
CA LEU A 461 -15.62 -16.41 -2.70
C LEU A 461 -17.08 -15.96 -2.70
N GLN A 462 -17.79 -16.12 -3.82
CA GLN A 462 -19.21 -15.77 -3.91
C GLN A 462 -20.10 -16.75 -3.14
N TYR A 463 -19.76 -18.04 -3.11
CA TYR A 463 -20.47 -19.00 -2.28
C TYR A 463 -20.34 -18.68 -0.79
N VAL A 464 -19.15 -18.27 -0.34
CA VAL A 464 -18.95 -17.76 1.03
C VAL A 464 -19.77 -16.49 1.26
N ASN A 465 -19.90 -15.62 0.25
CA ASN A 465 -20.70 -14.40 0.33
C ASN A 465 -22.19 -14.72 0.51
N ILE A 466 -22.75 -15.57 -0.35
CA ILE A 466 -24.14 -16.02 -0.29
C ILE A 466 -24.40 -16.72 1.05
N ALA A 467 -23.53 -17.64 1.46
CA ALA A 467 -23.63 -18.31 2.75
C ALA A 467 -23.65 -17.30 3.91
N ARG A 468 -22.81 -16.26 3.88
CA ARG A 468 -22.78 -15.22 4.91
C ARG A 468 -24.07 -14.40 4.97
N ASP A 469 -24.61 -14.02 3.81
CA ASP A 469 -25.59 -12.95 3.69
C ASP A 469 -27.03 -13.41 3.46
N ILE A 470 -27.35 -14.72 3.51
CA ILE A 470 -28.72 -15.29 3.37
C ILE A 470 -29.81 -14.43 4.04
N GLY A 471 -29.63 -14.07 5.32
CA GLY A 471 -30.62 -13.29 6.07
C GLY A 471 -30.64 -11.79 5.78
N VAL A 472 -29.58 -11.24 5.18
CA VAL A 472 -29.54 -9.86 4.68
C VAL A 472 -30.19 -9.80 3.30
N ASP A 473 -29.90 -10.77 2.44
CA ASP A 473 -30.43 -10.87 1.08
C ASP A 473 -31.95 -11.13 1.11
N ALA A 474 -32.42 -11.96 2.04
CA ALA A 474 -33.85 -12.19 2.25
C ALA A 474 -34.63 -10.90 2.57
N LYS A 475 -34.01 -9.92 3.24
CA LYS A 475 -34.68 -8.64 3.57
C LYS A 475 -34.91 -7.74 2.36
N ILE A 476 -34.14 -7.94 1.30
CA ILE A 476 -34.29 -7.23 0.02
C ILE A 476 -34.99 -8.12 -1.02
N GLY A 477 -35.61 -9.22 -0.59
CA GLY A 477 -36.40 -10.10 -1.46
C GLY A 477 -35.58 -11.09 -2.29
N ARG A 478 -34.29 -11.29 -2.00
CA ARG A 478 -33.42 -12.16 -2.80
C ARG A 478 -33.10 -13.48 -2.08
N VAL A 479 -33.13 -14.59 -2.82
CA VAL A 479 -32.77 -15.94 -2.35
C VAL A 479 -31.85 -16.61 -3.36
N TYR A 480 -30.54 -16.54 -3.14
CA TYR A 480 -29.54 -17.14 -4.02
C TYR A 480 -29.37 -18.65 -3.85
N LEU A 481 -30.06 -19.27 -2.89
CA LEU A 481 -30.06 -20.73 -2.74
C LEU A 481 -30.84 -21.36 -3.90
N PRO A 482 -30.29 -22.39 -4.57
CA PRO A 482 -31.00 -23.07 -5.64
C PRO A 482 -32.38 -23.59 -5.21
N THR A 483 -33.40 -23.34 -6.03
CA THR A 483 -34.78 -23.77 -5.75
C THR A 483 -34.86 -25.28 -5.52
N ASN A 484 -34.14 -26.09 -6.31
CA ASN A 484 -34.10 -27.54 -6.14
C ASN A 484 -33.50 -27.98 -4.79
N TRP A 485 -32.52 -27.24 -4.25
CA TRP A 485 -31.94 -27.51 -2.94
C TRP A 485 -32.93 -27.18 -1.82
N LEU A 486 -33.66 -26.07 -1.95
CA LEU A 486 -34.72 -25.70 -1.01
C LEU A 486 -35.83 -26.75 -0.97
N MET A 487 -36.30 -27.20 -2.14
CA MET A 487 -37.33 -28.23 -2.24
C MET A 487 -36.90 -29.55 -1.59
N ALA A 488 -35.63 -29.94 -1.72
CA ALA A 488 -35.09 -31.16 -1.13
C ALA A 488 -35.16 -31.17 0.42
N VAL A 489 -35.16 -30.00 1.05
CA VAL A 489 -35.33 -29.85 2.52
C VAL A 489 -36.74 -29.36 2.91
N GLY A 490 -37.69 -29.40 1.98
CA GLY A 490 -39.09 -29.00 2.22
C GLY A 490 -39.26 -27.50 2.46
N LEU A 491 -38.40 -26.67 1.84
CA LEU A 491 -38.48 -25.21 1.85
C LEU A 491 -38.85 -24.67 0.47
N THR A 492 -39.43 -23.47 0.46
CA THR A 492 -39.63 -22.64 -0.73
C THR A 492 -38.85 -21.34 -0.58
N CYS A 493 -38.67 -20.59 -1.68
CA CYS A 493 -38.06 -19.26 -1.61
C CYS A 493 -38.82 -18.35 -0.65
N ASP A 494 -40.16 -18.34 -0.71
CA ASP A 494 -41.01 -17.57 0.22
C ASP A 494 -40.80 -17.94 1.69
N ALA A 495 -40.56 -19.22 1.98
CA ALA A 495 -40.27 -19.66 3.34
C ALA A 495 -38.94 -19.07 3.85
N VAL A 496 -37.92 -19.02 2.99
CA VAL A 496 -36.63 -18.37 3.31
C VAL A 496 -36.78 -16.87 3.49
N LEU A 497 -37.57 -16.20 2.64
CA LEU A 497 -37.83 -14.76 2.75
C LEU A 497 -38.54 -14.42 4.08
N LYS A 498 -39.52 -15.22 4.49
CA LYS A 498 -40.27 -15.02 5.73
C LYS A 498 -39.47 -15.40 6.98
N ASN A 499 -38.68 -16.47 6.92
CA ASN A 499 -37.89 -16.95 8.03
C ASN A 499 -36.47 -17.38 7.57
N PRO A 500 -35.54 -16.43 7.37
CA PRO A 500 -34.18 -16.74 6.94
C PRO A 500 -33.33 -17.41 8.02
N LYS A 501 -33.90 -17.69 9.20
CA LYS A 501 -33.27 -18.39 10.33
C LYS A 501 -33.84 -19.80 10.53
N ASP A 502 -34.66 -20.30 9.59
CA ASP A 502 -35.13 -21.69 9.63
C ASP A 502 -33.93 -22.63 9.73
N THR A 503 -33.98 -23.57 10.68
CA THR A 503 -32.86 -24.47 10.98
C THR A 503 -32.46 -25.33 9.80
N ARG A 504 -33.39 -25.61 8.87
CA ARG A 504 -33.13 -26.38 7.66
C ARG A 504 -32.22 -25.65 6.68
N ILE A 505 -32.21 -24.31 6.69
CA ILE A 505 -31.32 -23.48 5.86
C ILE A 505 -29.85 -23.74 6.22
N GLU A 506 -29.55 -24.13 7.46
CA GLU A 506 -28.17 -24.35 7.89
C GLU A 506 -27.51 -25.50 7.13
N SER A 507 -28.26 -26.56 6.81
CA SER A 507 -27.75 -27.64 5.96
C SER A 507 -27.32 -27.16 4.57
N LEU A 508 -28.06 -26.20 4.00
CA LEU A 508 -27.75 -25.60 2.70
C LEU A 508 -26.59 -24.60 2.78
N ARG A 509 -26.48 -23.87 3.90
CA ARG A 509 -25.33 -23.01 4.19
C ARG A 509 -24.05 -23.84 4.27
N LEU A 510 -24.07 -24.96 4.98
CA LEU A 510 -22.92 -25.86 5.08
C LEU A 510 -22.54 -26.43 3.72
N ARG A 511 -23.53 -26.84 2.91
CA ARG A 511 -23.30 -27.27 1.52
C ARG A 511 -22.58 -26.20 0.69
N LEU A 512 -23.08 -24.95 0.69
CA LEU A 512 -22.40 -23.83 0.01
C LEU A 512 -20.95 -23.67 0.47
N LEU A 513 -20.69 -23.79 1.77
CA LEU A 513 -19.34 -23.66 2.31
C LEU A 513 -18.46 -24.83 1.89
N ASP A 514 -18.96 -26.06 1.89
CA ASP A 514 -18.21 -27.24 1.43
C ASP A 514 -17.86 -27.15 -0.06
N ASP A 515 -18.81 -26.73 -0.89
CA ASP A 515 -18.57 -26.47 -2.31
C ASP A 515 -17.55 -25.34 -2.50
N ALA A 516 -17.66 -24.26 -1.72
CA ALA A 516 -16.69 -23.15 -1.75
C ALA A 516 -15.27 -23.61 -1.38
N PHE A 517 -15.11 -24.42 -0.34
CA PHE A 517 -13.80 -24.92 0.08
C PHE A 517 -13.21 -25.91 -0.94
N SER A 518 -14.05 -26.70 -1.60
CA SER A 518 -13.62 -27.62 -2.67
C SER A 518 -13.06 -26.85 -3.86
N LEU A 519 -13.82 -25.86 -4.37
CA LEU A 519 -13.37 -24.96 -5.45
C LEU A 519 -12.11 -24.18 -5.08
N TYR A 520 -12.02 -23.72 -3.83
CA TYR A 520 -10.83 -23.04 -3.31
C TYR A 520 -9.60 -23.96 -3.36
N GLU A 521 -9.68 -25.21 -2.89
CA GLU A 521 -8.54 -26.12 -2.87
C GLU A 521 -8.08 -26.48 -4.29
N GLU A 522 -9.01 -26.70 -5.21
CA GLU A 522 -8.71 -26.96 -6.63
C GLU A 522 -7.98 -25.77 -7.29
N ALA A 523 -8.47 -24.55 -7.07
CA ALA A 523 -7.91 -23.35 -7.67
C ALA A 523 -6.57 -22.89 -7.05
N ARG A 524 -6.28 -23.30 -5.81
CA ARG A 524 -5.12 -22.82 -5.04
C ARG A 524 -3.78 -23.09 -5.73
N LEU A 525 -3.63 -24.26 -6.38
CA LEU A 525 -2.40 -24.63 -7.09
C LEU A 525 -2.14 -23.76 -8.32
N ALA A 526 -3.19 -23.35 -9.02
CA ALA A 526 -3.05 -22.47 -10.18
C ALA A 526 -2.72 -21.02 -9.76
N ILE A 527 -3.31 -20.53 -8.67
CA ILE A 527 -2.93 -19.23 -8.09
C ILE A 527 -1.46 -19.21 -7.67
N ALA A 528 -0.91 -20.35 -7.24
CA ALA A 528 0.50 -20.50 -6.95
C ALA A 528 1.41 -20.40 -8.18
N GLN A 529 0.88 -20.28 -9.41
CA GLN A 529 1.65 -20.03 -10.63
C GLN A 529 1.69 -18.54 -11.02
N LEU A 530 0.93 -17.67 -10.34
CA LEU A 530 0.98 -16.23 -10.59
C LEU A 530 2.40 -15.66 -10.42
N PRO A 531 2.72 -14.54 -11.09
CA PRO A 531 3.96 -13.79 -10.88
C PRO A 531 4.24 -13.57 -9.39
N VAL A 532 5.50 -13.70 -8.99
CA VAL A 532 5.91 -13.70 -7.58
C VAL A 532 5.53 -12.39 -6.89
N GLU A 533 5.53 -11.28 -7.63
CA GLU A 533 5.16 -9.95 -7.18
C GLU A 533 3.69 -9.83 -6.74
N ALA A 534 2.78 -10.62 -7.34
CA ALA A 534 1.34 -10.54 -7.09
C ALA A 534 0.78 -11.74 -6.30
N ARG A 535 1.49 -12.88 -6.31
CA ARG A 535 1.03 -14.14 -5.71
C ARG A 535 0.71 -14.02 -4.22
N GLY A 536 1.63 -13.47 -3.43
CA GLY A 536 1.44 -13.28 -1.99
C GLY A 536 0.22 -12.41 -1.68
N PRO A 537 0.13 -11.19 -2.23
CA PRO A 537 -1.02 -10.31 -2.06
C PRO A 537 -2.38 -10.92 -2.48
N ILE A 538 -2.42 -11.65 -3.61
CA ILE A 538 -3.65 -12.35 -4.05
C ILE A 538 -4.05 -13.44 -3.06
N ARG A 539 -3.09 -14.25 -2.59
CA ARG A 539 -3.37 -15.24 -1.53
C ARG A 539 -3.92 -14.57 -0.28
N VAL A 540 -3.37 -13.43 0.16
CA VAL A 540 -3.89 -12.69 1.31
C VAL A 540 -5.34 -12.24 1.09
N ALA A 541 -5.69 -11.76 -0.11
CA ALA A 541 -7.05 -11.36 -0.44
C ALA A 541 -8.02 -12.53 -0.36
N VAL A 542 -7.66 -13.68 -0.94
CA VAL A 542 -8.44 -14.92 -0.89
C VAL A 542 -8.58 -15.43 0.55
N GLU A 543 -7.47 -15.60 1.28
CA GLU A 543 -7.47 -16.13 2.65
C GLU A 543 -8.25 -15.24 3.62
N SER A 544 -8.13 -13.92 3.47
CA SER A 544 -8.88 -12.96 4.31
C SER A 544 -10.39 -13.09 4.12
N TYR A 545 -10.84 -13.59 2.97
CA TYR A 545 -12.24 -13.81 2.67
C TYR A 545 -12.69 -15.23 3.02
N MET A 546 -11.88 -16.26 2.72
CA MET A 546 -12.13 -17.64 3.15
C MET A 546 -12.21 -17.77 4.68
N GLU A 547 -11.51 -16.91 5.43
CA GLU A 547 -11.63 -16.83 6.88
C GLU A 547 -13.06 -16.51 7.37
N ILE A 548 -13.85 -15.81 6.55
CA ILE A 548 -15.28 -15.62 6.82
C ILE A 548 -15.99 -16.97 6.77
N GLY A 549 -15.74 -17.78 5.72
CA GLY A 549 -16.29 -19.13 5.60
C GLY A 549 -15.90 -20.04 6.76
N ARG A 550 -14.63 -19.99 7.20
CA ARG A 550 -14.16 -20.73 8.38
C ARG A 550 -14.86 -20.29 9.66
N THR A 551 -15.16 -19.00 9.79
CA THR A 551 -15.92 -18.45 10.92
C THR A 551 -17.37 -18.91 10.88
N LEU A 552 -18.00 -19.00 9.70
CA LEU A 552 -19.38 -19.46 9.54
C LEU A 552 -19.57 -20.94 9.92
N LYS A 553 -18.52 -21.76 9.81
CA LYS A 553 -18.54 -23.17 10.26
C LYS A 553 -18.40 -23.33 11.79
N GLN A 554 -18.13 -22.26 12.54
CA GLN A 554 -17.94 -22.31 13.99
C GLN A 554 -19.27 -22.10 14.72
N ASP A 555 -19.58 -22.92 15.72
CA ASP A 555 -20.75 -22.71 16.57
C ASP A 555 -20.68 -21.36 17.29
N GLY A 556 -21.82 -20.64 17.34
CA GLY A 556 -21.94 -19.39 18.07
C GLY A 556 -21.14 -18.20 17.50
N PHE A 557 -20.84 -18.20 16.20
CA PHE A 557 -20.07 -17.11 15.58
C PHE A 557 -20.70 -15.72 15.79
N VAL A 558 -19.84 -14.70 15.91
CA VAL A 558 -20.28 -13.33 16.20
C VAL A 558 -20.85 -12.65 14.95
N VAL A 559 -22.10 -12.20 15.08
CA VAL A 559 -22.82 -11.45 14.06
C VAL A 559 -22.85 -9.97 14.41
N LYS A 560 -22.50 -9.09 13.46
CA LYS A 560 -22.66 -7.63 13.59
C LYS A 560 -23.46 -7.11 12.40
N ALA A 561 -24.53 -6.37 12.69
CA ALA A 561 -25.48 -5.89 11.67
C ALA A 561 -26.01 -7.01 10.75
N GLY A 562 -26.23 -8.20 11.31
CA GLY A 562 -26.75 -9.35 10.57
C GLY A 562 -25.71 -10.16 9.78
N ARG A 563 -24.42 -9.79 9.81
CA ARG A 563 -23.34 -10.50 9.09
C ARG A 563 -22.30 -11.08 10.03
N ALA A 564 -21.77 -12.26 9.71
CA ALA A 564 -20.62 -12.83 10.41
C ALA A 564 -19.39 -11.92 10.27
N THR A 565 -18.62 -11.72 11.34
CA THR A 565 -17.46 -10.82 11.32
C THR A 565 -16.18 -11.45 11.85
N VAL A 566 -15.10 -11.31 11.08
CA VAL A 566 -13.74 -11.64 11.52
C VAL A 566 -13.12 -10.42 12.22
N PRO A 567 -12.59 -10.53 13.44
CA PRO A 567 -11.94 -9.42 14.14
C PRO A 567 -10.64 -8.99 13.46
N LYS A 568 -10.22 -7.73 13.68
CA LYS A 568 -9.05 -7.13 12.98
C LYS A 568 -7.76 -7.92 13.21
N TRP A 569 -7.47 -8.32 14.45
CA TRP A 569 -6.24 -9.06 14.78
C TRP A 569 -6.18 -10.41 14.04
N ARG A 570 -7.30 -11.12 13.90
CA ARG A 570 -7.37 -12.40 13.19
C ARG A 570 -7.13 -12.22 11.69
N ARG A 571 -7.61 -11.11 11.10
CA ARG A 571 -7.30 -10.75 9.70
C ARG A 571 -5.81 -10.47 9.50
N VAL A 572 -5.19 -9.73 10.41
CA VAL A 572 -3.74 -9.47 10.37
C VAL A 572 -2.95 -10.77 10.51
N ALA A 573 -3.35 -11.65 11.43
CA ALA A 573 -2.71 -12.95 11.63
C ALA A 573 -2.85 -13.86 10.39
N VAL A 574 -4.03 -13.90 9.76
CA VAL A 574 -4.24 -14.64 8.51
C VAL A 574 -3.39 -14.07 7.38
N ALA A 575 -3.39 -12.75 7.18
CA ALA A 575 -2.56 -12.11 6.17
C ALA A 575 -1.07 -12.43 6.38
N TRP A 576 -0.59 -12.33 7.62
CA TRP A 576 0.79 -12.63 8.00
C TRP A 576 1.16 -14.09 7.76
N LYS A 577 0.31 -15.03 8.20
CA LYS A 577 0.52 -16.48 7.98
C LYS A 577 0.50 -16.84 6.49
N THR A 578 -0.25 -16.10 5.68
CA THR A 578 -0.42 -16.37 4.24
C THR A 578 0.78 -15.90 3.42
N LEU A 579 1.43 -14.83 3.85
CA LEU A 579 2.60 -14.28 3.16
C LEU A 579 3.90 -15.04 3.48
N ASN A 580 3.97 -15.68 4.65
CA ASN A 580 5.04 -16.62 5.01
C ASN A 580 4.73 -18.01 4.44
#